data_AF-A0A0S4R0Q5-F1
#
_entry.id   AF-A0A0S4R0Q5-F1
#
_cell.length_a   1.000
_cell.length_b   1.000
_cell.length_c   1.000
_cell.angle_alpha   90.00
_cell.angle_beta   90.00
_cell.angle_gamma   90.00
#
_symmetry.space_group_name_H-M   'P 1'
#
loop_
_entity.id
_entity.type
_entity.pdbx_description
1 polymer ?
#
loop_
_entity_poly.entity_id
_entity_poly.type
_entity_poly.pdbx_seq_one_letter_code
_entity_poly.pdbx_strand_id
1 'polypeptide(L)'
;MRISELGFEELDEFSDELWRTVARHPYCDTDMLAEWLGRPEPIVEVEIQRLVSRGLLRQIGRRWEPQDPVKILQAHHAEKEAALSAERAKMDEERARLYRSGLFGDYIAGRRRADTSSGVQVLARDEIFHRMSELTEQATESVRFLQSGPPPPGLGGNVPDLLKVAVARGVRISSVWTSIALASAHRRQAQRRLPPIGSIGIAPAVPMRTIVWDATAALVPVRDDDLDEGGLVVVAPTLVRAVTDMVTRTEQAVTTRQPRPAPDEPATARRQRALLLLLDRGFDDVRAARELRVSDRTVKRDVAELCNRFGVVTRFQLGAAAARAGYLPTSQISVDLSDQSRDLAARGRSLTRPILAQASPAHRPGVHTPDGTERMGPADRAHPN
;
A
#
# COMPACT_ATOMS: atom_id res chain seq x y z
N MET A 1 -5.43 -17.02 -37.20
CA MET A 1 -4.56 -17.34 -36.06
C MET A 1 -4.62 -18.83 -35.82
N ARG A 2 -3.47 -19.47 -35.88
CA ARG A 2 -3.28 -20.93 -35.75
C ARG A 2 -2.94 -21.28 -34.30
N ILE A 3 -3.27 -22.49 -33.85
CA ILE A 3 -2.88 -22.96 -32.50
C ILE A 3 -1.37 -23.23 -32.47
N SER A 4 -0.81 -23.66 -33.60
CA SER A 4 0.64 -23.72 -33.84
C SER A 4 1.37 -22.38 -33.66
N GLU A 5 0.69 -21.23 -33.80
CA GLU A 5 1.27 -19.89 -33.59
C GLU A 5 1.20 -19.42 -32.12
N LEU A 6 0.50 -20.15 -31.25
CA LEU A 6 0.17 -19.72 -29.88
C LEU A 6 1.13 -20.24 -28.80
N GLY A 7 2.33 -20.69 -29.17
CA GLY A 7 3.36 -21.13 -28.21
C GLY A 7 3.21 -22.59 -27.75
N PHE A 8 2.37 -23.38 -28.41
CA PHE A 8 2.38 -24.83 -28.30
C PHE A 8 3.46 -25.40 -29.22
N GLU A 9 4.58 -25.84 -28.65
CA GLU A 9 5.70 -26.40 -29.41
C GLU A 9 5.26 -27.66 -30.19
N GLU A 10 5.76 -27.76 -31.43
CA GLU A 10 5.63 -28.93 -32.32
C GLU A 10 4.23 -29.22 -32.89
N LEU A 11 3.34 -28.22 -32.92
CA LEU A 11 2.08 -28.32 -33.67
C LEU A 11 2.23 -27.79 -35.09
N ASP A 12 1.60 -28.48 -36.05
CA ASP A 12 1.62 -28.13 -37.46
C ASP A 12 0.22 -27.72 -37.96
N GLU A 13 0.11 -27.47 -39.27
CA GLU A 13 -1.15 -27.07 -39.89
C GLU A 13 -2.23 -28.16 -39.82
N PHE A 14 -1.83 -29.43 -39.77
CA PHE A 14 -2.74 -30.56 -39.62
C PHE A 14 -3.26 -30.66 -38.17
N SER A 15 -2.42 -30.38 -37.17
CA SER A 15 -2.85 -30.24 -35.77
C SER A 15 -3.96 -29.20 -35.63
N ASP A 16 -3.82 -28.06 -36.30
CA ASP A 16 -4.80 -26.97 -36.27
C ASP A 16 -6.13 -27.38 -36.92
N GLU A 17 -6.06 -28.09 -38.05
CA GLU A 17 -7.23 -28.55 -38.79
C GLU A 17 -8.00 -29.60 -37.99
N LEU A 18 -7.29 -30.57 -37.39
CA LEU A 18 -7.88 -31.60 -36.55
C LEU A 18 -8.53 -31.00 -35.31
N TRP A 19 -7.83 -30.12 -34.59
CA TRP A 19 -8.38 -29.46 -33.41
C TRP A 19 -9.63 -28.64 -33.76
N ARG A 20 -9.61 -27.88 -34.87
CA ARG A 20 -10.79 -27.10 -35.32
C ARG A 20 -11.97 -28.00 -35.68
N THR A 21 -11.71 -29.18 -36.23
CA THR A 21 -12.74 -30.15 -36.59
C THR A 21 -13.41 -30.70 -35.33
N VAL A 22 -12.62 -31.08 -34.33
CA VAL A 22 -13.14 -31.50 -33.01
C VAL A 22 -13.85 -30.34 -32.28
N ALA A 23 -13.38 -29.10 -32.45
CA ALA A 23 -14.02 -27.91 -31.91
C ALA A 23 -15.40 -27.62 -32.51
N ARG A 24 -15.58 -27.87 -33.81
CA ARG A 24 -16.87 -27.72 -34.51
C ARG A 24 -17.81 -28.89 -34.24
N HIS A 25 -17.27 -30.08 -34.01
CA HIS A 25 -18.03 -31.30 -33.75
C HIS A 25 -17.50 -32.00 -32.49
N PRO A 26 -17.77 -31.45 -31.28
CA PRO A 26 -17.34 -32.09 -30.04
C PRO A 26 -17.95 -33.49 -29.89
N TYR A 27 -17.23 -34.37 -29.20
CA TYR A 27 -17.63 -35.75 -28.95
C TYR A 27 -17.68 -36.63 -30.21
N CYS A 28 -16.84 -36.37 -31.21
CA CYS A 28 -16.61 -37.24 -32.36
C CYS A 28 -15.68 -38.41 -31.99
N ASP A 29 -15.78 -39.51 -32.75
CA ASP A 29 -14.84 -40.63 -32.69
C ASP A 29 -13.76 -40.49 -33.79
N THR A 30 -12.73 -41.34 -33.71
CA THR A 30 -11.58 -41.30 -34.63
C THR A 30 -11.98 -41.61 -36.08
N ASP A 31 -12.95 -42.50 -36.28
CA ASP A 31 -13.45 -42.90 -37.60
C ASP A 31 -14.09 -41.71 -38.33
N MET A 32 -14.95 -40.95 -37.63
CA MET A 32 -15.56 -39.73 -38.17
C MET A 32 -14.53 -38.66 -38.49
N LEU A 33 -13.49 -38.51 -37.66
CA LEU A 33 -12.41 -37.56 -37.90
C LEU A 33 -11.57 -37.93 -39.13
N ALA A 34 -11.29 -39.22 -39.33
CA ALA A 34 -10.60 -39.73 -40.52
C ALA A 34 -11.38 -39.46 -41.81
N GLU A 35 -12.70 -39.67 -41.77
CA GLU A 35 -13.61 -39.37 -42.88
C GLU A 35 -13.63 -37.87 -43.20
N TRP A 36 -13.84 -37.00 -42.20
CA TRP A 36 -13.96 -35.56 -42.41
C TRP A 36 -12.65 -34.87 -42.84
N LEU A 37 -11.51 -35.35 -42.36
CA LEU A 37 -10.19 -34.82 -42.71
C LEU A 37 -9.61 -35.43 -43.99
N GLY A 38 -10.24 -36.50 -44.53
CA GLY A 38 -9.74 -37.21 -45.70
C GLY A 38 -8.33 -37.78 -45.49
N ARG A 39 -8.09 -38.36 -44.30
CA ARG A 39 -6.80 -38.94 -43.91
C ARG A 39 -6.99 -40.35 -43.34
N PRO A 40 -6.04 -41.28 -43.56
CA PRO A 40 -6.08 -42.60 -42.92
C PRO A 40 -6.14 -42.50 -41.39
N GLU A 41 -6.96 -43.35 -40.76
CA GLU A 41 -7.13 -43.43 -39.31
C GLU A 41 -5.79 -43.48 -38.54
N PRO A 42 -4.76 -44.25 -38.96
CA PRO A 42 -3.48 -44.27 -38.24
C PRO A 42 -2.76 -42.91 -38.20
N ILE A 43 -2.95 -42.05 -39.20
CA ILE A 43 -2.34 -40.72 -39.25
C ILE A 43 -3.10 -39.76 -38.31
N VAL A 44 -4.43 -39.84 -38.30
CA VAL A 44 -5.30 -39.06 -37.41
C VAL A 44 -5.06 -39.43 -35.95
N GLU A 45 -4.87 -40.72 -35.65
CA GLU A 45 -4.65 -41.18 -34.29
C GLU A 45 -3.31 -40.69 -33.71
N VAL A 46 -2.24 -40.70 -34.50
CA VAL A 46 -0.94 -40.10 -34.09
C VAL A 46 -1.10 -38.62 -33.76
N GLU A 47 -1.88 -37.89 -34.55
CA GLU A 47 -2.08 -36.45 -34.36
C GLU A 47 -3.00 -36.15 -33.15
N ILE A 48 -4.02 -36.98 -32.91
CA ILE A 48 -4.82 -36.94 -31.69
C ILE A 48 -3.92 -37.09 -30.46
N GLN A 49 -2.99 -38.05 -30.46
CA GLN A 49 -2.08 -38.25 -29.33
C GLN A 49 -1.18 -37.02 -29.09
N ARG A 50 -0.73 -36.35 -30.14
CA ARG A 50 0.02 -35.08 -30.02
C ARG A 50 -0.83 -34.00 -29.34
N LEU A 51 -2.05 -33.79 -29.78
CA LEU A 51 -2.95 -32.80 -29.17
C LEU A 51 -3.33 -33.16 -27.72
N VAL A 52 -3.51 -34.44 -27.41
CA VAL A 52 -3.75 -34.92 -26.04
C VAL A 52 -2.55 -34.65 -25.14
N SER A 53 -1.33 -34.90 -25.62
CA SER A 53 -0.10 -34.64 -24.85
C SER A 53 0.10 -33.16 -24.50
N ARG A 54 -0.46 -32.24 -25.30
CA ARG A 54 -0.49 -30.79 -25.05
C ARG A 54 -1.75 -30.33 -24.31
N GLY A 55 -2.60 -31.26 -23.89
CA GLY A 55 -3.85 -30.98 -23.18
C GLY A 55 -4.94 -30.36 -24.04
N LEU A 56 -4.77 -30.27 -25.37
CA LEU A 56 -5.69 -29.61 -26.30
C LEU A 56 -6.91 -30.47 -26.64
N LEU A 57 -6.81 -31.78 -26.47
CA LEU A 57 -7.91 -32.73 -26.57
C LEU A 57 -8.01 -33.57 -25.30
N ARG A 58 -9.24 -33.97 -24.95
CA ARG A 58 -9.53 -34.87 -23.84
C ARG A 58 -10.42 -36.02 -24.30
N GLN A 59 -10.14 -37.22 -23.84
CA GLN A 59 -10.98 -38.39 -24.11
C GLN A 59 -12.12 -38.50 -23.10
N ILE A 60 -13.34 -38.72 -23.58
CA ILE A 60 -14.51 -39.06 -22.79
C ILE A 60 -15.13 -40.33 -23.37
N GLY A 61 -14.84 -41.47 -22.74
CA GLY A 61 -15.20 -42.77 -23.29
C GLY A 61 -14.47 -43.05 -24.61
N ARG A 62 -15.20 -43.22 -25.70
CA ARG A 62 -14.64 -43.39 -27.06
C ARG A 62 -14.61 -42.10 -27.90
N ARG A 63 -14.93 -40.96 -27.30
CA ARG A 63 -15.16 -39.69 -28.00
C ARG A 63 -14.19 -38.62 -27.54
N TRP A 64 -13.89 -37.68 -28.44
CA TRP A 64 -12.90 -36.61 -28.22
C TRP A 64 -13.57 -35.26 -27.97
N GLU A 65 -13.08 -34.55 -26.96
CA GLU A 65 -13.54 -33.22 -26.58
C GLU A 65 -12.40 -32.20 -26.72
N PRO A 66 -12.63 -31.05 -27.37
CA PRO A 66 -11.66 -29.98 -27.45
C PRO A 66 -11.50 -29.30 -26.08
N GLN A 67 -10.28 -29.00 -25.69
CA GLN A 67 -9.99 -28.17 -24.52
C GLN A 67 -9.70 -26.73 -24.95
N ASP A 68 -10.03 -25.78 -24.07
CA ASP A 68 -9.85 -24.35 -24.30
C ASP A 68 -8.35 -23.97 -24.31
N PRO A 69 -7.77 -23.58 -25.48
CA PRO A 69 -6.35 -23.26 -25.58
C PRO A 69 -5.94 -22.09 -24.69
N VAL A 70 -6.85 -21.15 -24.40
CA VAL A 70 -6.57 -20.00 -23.53
C VAL A 70 -6.32 -20.47 -22.10
N LYS A 71 -7.10 -21.42 -21.59
CA LYS A 71 -6.91 -21.96 -20.24
C LYS A 71 -5.60 -22.72 -20.11
N ILE A 72 -5.22 -23.47 -21.14
CA ILE A 72 -3.98 -24.25 -21.14
C ILE A 72 -2.77 -23.29 -21.15
N LEU A 73 -2.79 -22.24 -21.98
CA LEU A 73 -1.73 -21.22 -21.99
C LEU A 73 -1.66 -20.44 -20.68
N GLN A 74 -2.80 -20.11 -20.07
CA GLN A 74 -2.84 -19.46 -18.76
C GLN A 74 -2.21 -20.34 -17.67
N ALA A 75 -2.48 -21.65 -17.70
CA ALA A 75 -1.86 -22.59 -16.76
C ALA A 75 -0.34 -22.65 -16.95
N HIS A 76 0.15 -22.80 -18.19
CA HIS A 76 1.59 -22.78 -18.48
C HIS A 76 2.28 -21.47 -18.08
N HIS A 77 1.65 -20.33 -18.35
CA HIS A 77 2.18 -19.03 -17.92
C HIS A 77 2.24 -18.92 -16.40
N ALA A 78 1.19 -19.36 -15.69
CA ALA A 78 1.16 -19.35 -14.23
C ALA A 78 2.26 -20.24 -13.63
N GLU A 79 2.50 -21.43 -14.18
CA GLU A 79 3.60 -22.31 -13.78
C GLU A 79 4.97 -21.66 -14.00
N LYS A 80 5.16 -21.02 -15.16
CA LYS A 80 6.41 -20.32 -15.49
C LYS A 80 6.64 -19.12 -14.57
N GLU A 81 5.61 -18.33 -14.29
CA GLU A 81 5.66 -17.23 -13.34
C GLU A 81 5.99 -17.70 -11.92
N ALA A 82 5.35 -18.80 -11.48
CA ALA A 82 5.62 -19.40 -10.17
C ALA A 82 7.08 -19.88 -10.08
N ALA A 83 7.61 -20.54 -11.11
CA ALA A 83 9.01 -20.98 -11.16
C ALA A 83 9.98 -19.79 -11.08
N LEU A 84 9.75 -18.72 -11.85
CA LEU A 84 10.56 -17.49 -11.78
C LEU A 84 10.49 -16.82 -10.40
N SER A 85 9.32 -16.85 -9.76
CA SER A 85 9.14 -16.30 -8.42
C SER A 85 9.92 -17.08 -7.36
N ALA A 86 9.91 -18.42 -7.45
CA ALA A 86 10.66 -19.29 -6.56
C ALA A 86 12.17 -19.12 -6.73
N GLU A 87 12.64 -18.99 -7.97
CA GLU A 87 14.07 -18.73 -8.25
C GLU A 87 14.51 -17.38 -7.67
N ARG A 88 13.71 -16.31 -7.84
CA ARG A 88 13.99 -15.00 -7.23
C ARG A 88 14.04 -15.07 -5.71
N ALA A 89 13.10 -15.79 -5.08
CA ALA A 89 13.07 -15.97 -3.63
C ALA A 89 14.33 -16.70 -3.12
N LYS A 90 14.80 -17.71 -3.84
CA LYS A 90 16.06 -18.40 -3.53
C LYS A 90 17.26 -17.45 -3.58
N MET A 91 17.35 -16.63 -4.64
CA MET A 91 18.42 -15.63 -4.76
C MET A 91 18.36 -14.54 -3.67
N ASP A 92 17.17 -14.16 -3.22
CA ASP A 92 16.99 -13.25 -2.08
C ASP A 92 17.48 -13.90 -0.77
N GLU A 93 17.18 -15.17 -0.55
CA GLU A 93 17.61 -15.91 0.64
C GLU A 93 19.14 -16.09 0.69
N GLU A 94 19.76 -16.44 -0.43
CA GLU A 94 21.22 -16.55 -0.57
C GLU A 94 21.90 -15.22 -0.21
N ARG A 95 21.38 -14.09 -0.71
CA ARG A 95 21.88 -12.75 -0.36
C ARG A 95 21.66 -12.42 1.11
N ALA A 96 20.48 -12.71 1.66
CA ALA A 96 20.19 -12.49 3.08
C ALA A 96 21.12 -13.31 3.99
N ARG A 97 21.46 -14.54 3.58
CA ARG A 97 22.42 -15.40 4.27
C ARG A 97 23.84 -14.82 4.21
N LEU A 98 24.26 -14.33 3.04
CA LEU A 98 25.53 -13.63 2.89
C LEU A 98 25.63 -12.41 3.81
N TYR A 99 24.58 -11.58 3.87
CA TYR A 99 24.56 -10.39 4.73
C TYR A 99 24.57 -10.75 6.23
N ARG A 100 23.82 -11.79 6.65
CA ARG A 100 23.85 -12.25 8.05
C ARG A 100 25.15 -12.93 8.46
N SER A 101 25.91 -13.49 7.51
CA SER A 101 27.15 -14.23 7.80
C SER A 101 28.34 -13.36 8.22
N GLY A 102 28.28 -12.04 8.06
CA GLY A 102 29.41 -11.15 8.32
C GLY A 102 30.51 -11.15 7.25
N LEU A 103 30.57 -12.17 6.39
CA LEU A 103 31.56 -12.32 5.30
C LEU A 103 31.61 -11.12 4.36
N PHE A 104 30.46 -10.51 4.07
CA PHE A 104 30.41 -9.29 3.26
C PHE A 104 31.07 -8.10 3.97
N GLY A 105 30.89 -7.99 5.29
CA GLY A 105 31.56 -6.98 6.11
C GLY A 105 33.08 -7.18 6.14
N ASP A 106 33.53 -8.43 6.30
CA ASP A 106 34.95 -8.80 6.30
C ASP A 106 35.61 -8.56 4.93
N TYR A 107 34.90 -8.90 3.84
CA TYR A 107 35.32 -8.62 2.47
C TYR A 107 35.54 -7.12 2.22
N ILE A 108 34.64 -6.26 2.72
CA ILE A 108 34.78 -4.80 2.62
C ILE A 108 35.89 -4.29 3.55
N ALA A 109 36.06 -4.87 4.73
CA ALA A 109 37.12 -4.50 5.67
C ALA A 109 38.53 -4.82 5.15
N GLY A 110 38.71 -5.96 4.48
CA GLY A 110 39.99 -6.41 3.93
C GLY A 110 40.51 -5.60 2.73
N ARG A 111 39.64 -4.79 2.09
CA ARG A 111 40.01 -3.95 0.94
C ARG A 111 40.42 -2.51 1.35
N ARG A 112 40.50 -2.23 2.65
CA ARG A 112 40.78 -0.89 3.20
C ARG A 112 42.28 -0.57 3.23
N ARG A 113 42.76 0.18 2.23
CA ARG A 113 43.85 1.14 2.43
C ARG A 113 43.47 2.48 1.78
N ALA A 114 43.38 3.51 2.63
CA ALA A 114 43.22 4.94 2.39
C ALA A 114 41.83 5.48 1.94
N ASP A 115 41.31 6.37 2.80
CA ASP A 115 40.32 7.46 2.62
C ASP A 115 38.88 7.20 2.15
N THR A 116 37.94 7.72 2.95
CA THR A 116 36.47 7.83 2.72
C THR A 116 35.70 6.52 2.51
N SER A 117 34.87 6.17 3.50
CA SER A 117 34.15 4.89 3.58
C SER A 117 33.17 4.66 2.42
N SER A 118 33.61 3.90 1.41
CA SER A 118 32.83 2.83 0.74
C SER A 118 31.39 3.17 0.31
N GLY A 119 31.12 4.42 -0.07
CA GLY A 119 29.81 4.88 -0.51
C GLY A 119 28.73 4.96 0.57
N VAL A 120 29.10 5.02 1.86
CA VAL A 120 28.19 5.40 2.96
C VAL A 120 28.88 6.46 3.82
N GLN A 121 28.26 7.62 3.95
CA GLN A 121 28.70 8.74 4.75
C GLN A 121 27.72 8.95 5.91
N VAL A 122 28.24 9.05 7.13
CA VAL A 122 27.46 9.47 8.29
C VAL A 122 27.44 10.99 8.32
N LEU A 123 26.26 11.57 8.50
CA LEU A 123 26.03 13.00 8.65
C LEU A 123 25.56 13.30 10.06
N ALA A 124 26.13 14.34 10.65
CA ALA A 124 25.54 14.99 11.82
C ALA A 124 24.25 15.71 11.42
N ARG A 125 23.39 15.97 12.42
CA ARG A 125 22.06 16.56 12.26
C ARG A 125 22.05 17.88 11.46
N ASP A 126 23.02 18.73 11.71
CA ASP A 126 23.21 20.04 11.07
C ASP A 126 23.74 19.95 9.63
N GLU A 127 24.40 18.84 9.28
CA GLU A 127 24.90 18.57 7.91
C GLU A 127 23.81 18.06 6.97
N ILE A 128 22.73 17.50 7.52
CA ILE A 128 21.66 16.83 6.75
C ILE A 128 21.06 17.76 5.70
N PHE A 129 20.67 18.98 6.09
CA PHE A 129 19.99 19.89 5.16
C PHE A 129 20.91 20.38 4.05
N HIS A 130 22.18 20.69 4.37
CA HIS A 130 23.17 21.06 3.38
C HIS A 130 23.32 19.94 2.34
N ARG A 131 23.50 18.70 2.82
CA ARG A 131 23.67 17.56 1.92
C ARG A 131 22.41 17.24 1.12
N MET A 132 21.23 17.40 1.70
CA MET A 132 19.96 17.32 0.98
C MET A 132 19.86 18.38 -0.14
N SER A 133 20.34 19.60 0.10
CA SER A 133 20.37 20.67 -0.91
C SER A 133 21.25 20.27 -2.09
N GLU A 134 22.49 19.86 -1.83
CA GLU A 134 23.44 19.43 -2.87
C GLU A 134 22.89 18.29 -3.74
N LEU A 135 22.36 17.23 -3.11
CA LEU A 135 21.81 16.08 -3.84
C LEU A 135 20.54 16.45 -4.61
N THR A 136 19.71 17.35 -4.06
CA THR A 136 18.53 17.86 -4.76
C THR A 136 18.92 18.74 -5.94
N GLU A 137 20.00 19.51 -5.84
CA GLU A 137 20.56 20.30 -6.95
C GLU A 137 21.12 19.42 -8.07
N GLN A 138 21.75 18.31 -7.72
CA GLN A 138 22.33 17.34 -8.66
C GLN A 138 21.30 16.41 -9.31
N ALA A 139 20.10 16.27 -8.73
CA ALA A 139 19.06 15.41 -9.28
C ALA A 139 18.51 15.92 -10.61
N THR A 140 18.35 14.98 -11.54
CA THR A 140 17.95 15.21 -12.94
C THR A 140 16.64 14.53 -13.28
N GLU A 141 16.29 13.41 -12.63
CA GLU A 141 15.14 12.59 -13.01
C GLU A 141 14.05 12.56 -11.94
N SER A 142 14.41 12.20 -10.70
CA SER A 142 13.44 12.05 -9.63
C SER A 142 14.00 12.24 -8.22
N VAL A 143 13.14 12.73 -7.32
CA VAL A 143 13.34 12.69 -5.87
C VAL A 143 12.14 12.01 -5.22
N ARG A 144 12.38 10.94 -4.47
CA ARG A 144 11.35 10.10 -3.86
C ARG A 144 11.46 10.12 -2.34
N PHE A 145 10.32 10.23 -1.65
CA PHE A 145 10.28 10.35 -0.19
C PHE A 145 9.42 9.27 0.46
N LEU A 146 9.88 8.74 1.60
CA LEU A 146 9.03 8.07 2.57
C LEU A 146 8.97 8.93 3.84
N GLN A 147 7.78 9.20 4.36
CA GLN A 147 7.57 10.02 5.54
C GLN A 147 6.65 9.31 6.55
N SER A 148 7.18 9.05 7.74
CA SER A 148 6.47 8.38 8.85
C SER A 148 6.00 9.34 9.95
N GLY A 149 6.56 10.54 10.03
CA GLY A 149 6.27 11.55 11.05
C GLY A 149 6.72 12.95 10.65
N PRO A 150 6.47 13.98 11.48
CA PRO A 150 6.92 15.34 11.19
C PRO A 150 8.44 15.39 11.00
N PRO A 151 8.96 16.23 10.07
CA PRO A 151 10.40 16.46 9.98
C PRO A 151 10.88 17.06 11.31
N PRO A 152 12.09 16.71 11.77
CA PRO A 152 12.60 17.22 13.02
C PRO A 152 12.69 18.74 12.99
N PRO A 153 12.34 19.41 14.10
CA PRO A 153 12.35 20.87 14.18
C PRO A 153 13.78 21.39 14.04
N GLY A 154 14.02 22.38 13.17
CA GLY A 154 15.35 22.99 13.10
C GLY A 154 16.41 22.14 12.38
N LEU A 155 16.02 21.43 11.32
CA LEU A 155 16.94 20.86 10.31
C LEU A 155 17.77 21.92 9.57
N GLY A 156 17.54 23.23 9.79
CA GLY A 156 18.38 24.30 9.24
C GLY A 156 17.90 24.90 7.92
N GLY A 157 16.78 24.43 7.33
CA GLY A 157 16.22 25.08 6.14
C GLY A 157 14.85 24.57 5.68
N ASN A 158 14.39 25.07 4.52
CA ASN A 158 13.04 24.84 3.99
C ASN A 158 13.04 23.82 2.83
N VAL A 159 12.85 22.53 3.16
CA VAL A 159 12.80 21.44 2.17
C VAL A 159 11.82 21.73 1.01
N PRO A 160 10.58 22.20 1.26
CA PRO A 160 9.69 22.64 0.18
C PRO A 160 10.28 23.61 -0.84
N ASP A 161 11.18 24.51 -0.44
CA ASP A 161 11.78 25.46 -1.38
C ASP A 161 12.82 24.79 -2.28
N LEU A 162 13.61 23.84 -1.76
CA LEU A 162 14.51 23.01 -2.56
C LEU A 162 13.74 22.22 -3.64
N LEU A 163 12.61 21.64 -3.26
CA LEU A 163 11.80 20.83 -4.19
C LEU A 163 11.14 21.67 -5.27
N LYS A 164 10.78 22.94 -5.00
CA LYS A 164 10.26 23.84 -6.05
C LYS A 164 11.30 24.07 -7.14
N VAL A 165 12.56 24.27 -6.77
CA VAL A 165 13.66 24.45 -7.73
C VAL A 165 13.86 23.17 -8.56
N ALA A 166 13.86 21.99 -7.92
CA ALA A 166 13.98 20.72 -8.62
C ALA A 166 12.82 20.48 -9.61
N VAL A 167 11.58 20.73 -9.20
CA VAL A 167 10.40 20.62 -10.08
C VAL A 167 10.48 21.58 -11.26
N ALA A 168 10.96 22.81 -11.06
CA ALA A 168 11.15 23.78 -12.13
C ALA A 168 12.17 23.31 -13.19
N ARG A 169 13.11 22.44 -12.80
CA ARG A 169 14.07 21.78 -13.71
C ARG A 169 13.52 20.50 -14.36
N GLY A 170 12.28 20.11 -14.07
CA GLY A 170 11.64 18.91 -14.63
C GLY A 170 11.82 17.63 -13.79
N VAL A 171 12.41 17.72 -12.59
CA VAL A 171 12.62 16.56 -11.71
C VAL A 171 11.28 16.06 -11.15
N ARG A 172 11.02 14.76 -11.28
CA ARG A 172 9.78 14.14 -10.78
C ARG A 172 9.84 13.95 -9.27
N ILE A 173 8.85 14.47 -8.56
CA ILE A 173 8.75 14.28 -7.12
C ILE A 173 7.64 13.26 -6.82
N SER A 174 7.95 12.24 -6.02
CA SER A 174 6.95 11.32 -5.46
C SER A 174 7.18 11.15 -3.96
N SER A 175 6.11 10.91 -3.22
CA SER A 175 6.24 10.69 -1.78
C SER A 175 5.16 9.79 -1.23
N VAL A 176 5.48 8.97 -0.22
CA VAL A 176 4.52 8.13 0.52
C VAL A 176 4.55 8.51 1.99
N TRP A 177 3.40 8.84 2.53
CA TRP A 177 3.26 9.41 3.86
C TRP A 177 2.38 8.50 4.72
N THR A 178 2.67 8.42 6.02
CA THR A 178 1.71 7.89 6.99
C THR A 178 0.61 8.90 7.25
N SER A 179 -0.55 8.42 7.71
CA SER A 179 -1.66 9.29 8.12
C SER A 179 -1.22 10.31 9.19
N ILE A 180 -0.32 9.92 10.08
CA ILE A 180 0.22 10.78 11.16
C ILE A 180 1.13 11.88 10.59
N ALA A 181 2.01 11.53 9.64
CA ALA A 181 2.89 12.50 8.98
C ALA A 181 2.07 13.56 8.24
N LEU A 182 1.04 13.14 7.50
CA LEU A 182 0.15 14.02 6.75
C LEU A 182 -0.65 14.96 7.65
N ALA A 183 -1.27 14.44 8.71
CA ALA A 183 -1.98 15.26 9.69
C ALA A 183 -1.04 16.31 10.34
N SER A 184 0.19 15.92 10.64
CA SER A 184 1.19 16.81 11.25
C SER A 184 1.71 17.89 10.29
N ALA A 185 1.81 17.59 8.99
CA ALA A 185 2.11 18.59 7.97
C ALA A 185 0.98 19.60 7.81
N HIS A 186 -0.27 19.14 7.72
CA HIS A 186 -1.44 20.02 7.62
C HIS A 186 -1.56 20.99 8.79
N ARG A 187 -1.30 20.53 10.02
CA ARG A 187 -1.30 21.41 11.21
C ARG A 187 -0.23 22.49 11.14
N ARG A 188 1.00 22.14 10.74
CA ARG A 188 2.13 23.09 10.64
C ARG A 188 1.97 24.09 9.49
N GLN A 189 1.29 23.68 8.43
CA GLN A 189 1.09 24.49 7.22
C GLN A 189 -0.34 25.01 7.07
N ALA A 190 -1.09 25.15 8.17
CA ALA A 190 -2.46 25.67 8.16
C ALA A 190 -2.60 27.05 7.46
N GLN A 191 -1.50 27.81 7.33
CA GLN A 191 -1.43 29.10 6.63
C GLN A 191 -0.67 29.05 5.28
N ARG A 192 -0.09 27.91 4.87
CA ARG A 192 0.68 27.75 3.64
C ARG A 192 0.13 26.59 2.84
N ARG A 193 -0.49 26.86 1.68
CA ARG A 193 -0.82 25.79 0.72
C ARG A 193 0.48 25.04 0.40
N LEU A 194 0.53 23.75 0.76
CA LEU A 194 1.50 22.84 0.18
C LEU A 194 1.34 22.95 -1.35
N PRO A 195 2.37 23.39 -2.09
CA PRO A 195 2.28 23.32 -3.54
C PRO A 195 2.09 21.85 -3.93
N PRO A 196 1.41 21.54 -5.04
CA PRO A 196 1.31 20.17 -5.54
C PRO A 196 2.68 19.75 -6.10
N ILE A 197 3.65 19.55 -5.21
CA ILE A 197 5.00 19.14 -5.53
C ILE A 197 4.94 17.61 -5.68
N GLY A 198 4.51 17.16 -6.85
CA GLY A 198 4.51 15.74 -7.20
C GLY A 198 3.35 14.91 -6.66
N SER A 199 3.48 13.59 -6.74
CA SER A 199 2.46 12.63 -6.29
C SER A 199 2.64 12.28 -4.82
N ILE A 200 1.56 12.35 -4.04
CA ILE A 200 1.55 11.95 -2.63
C ILE A 200 0.68 10.70 -2.46
N GLY A 201 1.30 9.60 -2.07
CA GLY A 201 0.68 8.36 -1.63
C GLY A 201 0.47 8.36 -0.11
N ILE A 202 -0.56 7.64 0.35
CA ILE A 202 -0.82 7.44 1.78
C ILE A 202 -0.75 5.95 2.08
N ALA A 203 0.08 5.56 3.04
CA ALA A 203 0.21 4.19 3.52
C ALA A 203 -0.08 4.12 5.03
N PRO A 204 -0.61 2.99 5.55
CA PRO A 204 -0.80 2.82 6.99
C PRO A 204 0.52 2.86 7.76
N ALA A 205 1.61 2.40 7.15
CA ALA A 205 2.97 2.45 7.68
C ALA A 205 3.98 2.58 6.52
N VAL A 206 5.16 3.11 6.82
CA VAL A 206 6.35 3.05 5.94
C VAL A 206 7.50 2.40 6.71
N PRO A 207 8.43 1.68 6.06
CA PRO A 207 9.50 0.95 6.77
C PRO A 207 10.44 1.86 7.55
N MET A 208 10.80 3.00 6.93
CA MET A 208 11.56 4.09 7.53
C MET A 208 11.44 5.33 6.63
N ARG A 209 11.77 6.50 7.16
CA ARG A 209 11.96 7.75 6.46
C ARG A 209 13.14 7.60 5.54
N THR A 210 12.94 8.03 4.31
CA THR A 210 13.96 7.86 3.28
C THR A 210 13.78 8.95 2.25
N ILE A 211 14.90 9.42 1.71
CA ILE A 211 14.93 10.24 0.50
C ILE A 211 15.82 9.52 -0.51
N VAL A 212 15.38 9.40 -1.76
CA VAL A 212 16.16 8.83 -2.86
C VAL A 212 16.22 9.82 -4.00
N TRP A 213 17.40 10.09 -4.52
CA TRP A 213 17.65 10.93 -5.70
C TRP A 213 18.11 10.05 -6.85
N ASP A 214 17.43 10.10 -8.00
CA ASP A 214 17.76 9.43 -9.28
C ASP A 214 18.13 7.93 -9.19
N ALA A 215 17.81 7.26 -8.07
CA ALA A 215 18.35 5.94 -7.72
C ALA A 215 19.90 5.87 -7.71
N THR A 216 20.57 7.01 -7.48
CA THR A 216 22.03 7.14 -7.38
C THR A 216 22.50 7.52 -5.97
N ALA A 217 21.63 8.14 -5.17
CA ALA A 217 21.89 8.44 -3.77
C ALA A 217 20.63 8.24 -2.91
N ALA A 218 20.84 7.90 -1.64
CA ALA A 218 19.77 7.83 -0.66
C ALA A 218 20.20 8.42 0.69
N LEU A 219 19.24 8.99 1.43
CA LEU A 219 19.40 9.44 2.81
C LEU A 219 18.42 8.65 3.70
N VAL A 220 18.94 8.04 4.75
CA VAL A 220 18.16 7.34 5.78
C VAL A 220 18.59 7.77 7.19
N PRO A 221 17.71 7.74 8.19
CA PRO A 221 18.06 7.93 9.61
C PRO A 221 19.13 6.96 10.12
N VAL A 222 19.91 7.39 11.12
CA VAL A 222 20.84 6.50 11.85
C VAL A 222 20.07 5.57 12.81
N ARG A 223 19.00 6.06 13.47
CA ARG A 223 18.14 5.28 14.38
C ARG A 223 16.68 5.71 14.32
N ASP A 224 15.79 4.77 14.69
CA ASP A 224 14.38 4.98 15.08
C ASP A 224 13.57 5.93 14.20
N ASP A 225 13.85 5.90 12.89
CA ASP A 225 13.12 6.68 11.90
C ASP A 225 13.20 8.22 12.11
N ASP A 226 14.22 8.67 12.85
CA ASP A 226 14.42 10.07 13.20
C ASP A 226 15.78 10.61 12.73
N LEU A 227 15.76 11.82 12.17
CA LEU A 227 16.95 12.52 11.72
C LEU A 227 17.59 13.35 12.85
N ASP A 228 17.01 13.38 14.05
CA ASP A 228 17.59 14.08 15.20
C ASP A 228 18.95 13.51 15.63
N GLU A 229 19.18 12.20 15.45
CA GLU A 229 20.49 11.57 15.72
C GLU A 229 21.46 11.57 14.52
N GLY A 230 21.10 12.26 13.43
CA GLY A 230 21.88 12.27 12.20
C GLY A 230 21.31 11.38 11.09
N GLY A 231 22.02 11.30 9.97
CA GLY A 231 21.61 10.54 8.80
C GLY A 231 22.76 9.79 8.13
N LEU A 232 22.42 8.76 7.36
CA LEU A 232 23.34 8.03 6.50
C LEU A 232 23.05 8.41 5.05
N VAL A 233 24.03 9.01 4.38
CA VAL A 233 24.01 9.18 2.93
C VAL A 233 24.69 7.98 2.29
N VAL A 234 23.93 7.32 1.44
CA VAL A 234 24.34 6.11 0.72
C VAL A 234 24.47 6.46 -0.75
N VAL A 235 25.64 6.24 -1.32
CA VAL A 235 25.96 6.36 -2.76
C VAL A 235 26.53 5.07 -3.34
N ALA A 236 26.77 4.05 -2.51
CA ALA A 236 27.18 2.73 -2.97
C ALA A 236 26.06 2.07 -3.80
N PRO A 237 26.28 1.73 -5.09
CA PRO A 237 25.21 1.31 -6.01
C PRO A 237 24.32 0.18 -5.48
N THR A 238 24.91 -0.85 -4.85
CA THR A 238 24.16 -1.99 -4.30
C THR A 238 23.26 -1.60 -3.14
N LEU A 239 23.71 -0.68 -2.28
CA LEU A 239 22.91 -0.21 -1.14
C LEU A 239 21.83 0.76 -1.61
N VAL A 240 22.14 1.67 -2.54
CA VAL A 240 21.13 2.55 -3.15
C VAL A 240 20.06 1.73 -3.85
N ARG A 241 20.43 0.64 -4.53
CA ARG A 241 19.45 -0.29 -5.14
C ARG A 241 18.55 -0.92 -4.08
N ALA A 242 19.11 -1.42 -2.98
CA ALA A 242 18.33 -2.02 -1.91
C ALA A 242 17.32 -1.03 -1.28
N VAL A 243 17.76 0.20 -1.02
CA VAL A 243 16.90 1.29 -0.51
C VAL A 243 15.85 1.68 -1.55
N THR A 244 16.24 1.79 -2.81
CA THR A 244 15.33 2.07 -3.94
C THR A 244 14.25 1.00 -4.07
N ASP A 245 14.60 -0.28 -3.99
CA ASP A 245 13.65 -1.41 -4.07
C ASP A 245 12.67 -1.40 -2.89
N MET A 246 13.11 -0.99 -1.69
CA MET A 246 12.23 -0.79 -0.54
C MET A 246 11.23 0.35 -0.78
N VAL A 247 11.70 1.48 -1.30
CA VAL A 247 10.83 2.62 -1.66
C VAL A 247 9.82 2.20 -2.73
N THR A 248 10.27 1.55 -3.79
CA THR A 248 9.41 1.09 -4.88
C THR A 248 8.34 0.10 -4.40
N ARG A 249 8.69 -0.86 -3.53
CA ARG A 249 7.70 -1.77 -2.94
C ARG A 249 6.69 -1.03 -2.07
N THR A 250 7.14 -0.03 -1.32
CA THR A 250 6.25 0.81 -0.50
C THR A 250 5.31 1.63 -1.39
N GLU A 251 5.80 2.22 -2.48
CA GLU A 251 5.01 2.94 -3.47
C GLU A 251 3.98 2.04 -4.17
N GLN A 252 4.34 0.81 -4.51
CA GLN A 252 3.43 -0.18 -5.12
C GLN A 252 2.34 -0.66 -4.16
N ALA A 253 2.67 -0.75 -2.86
CA ALA A 253 1.69 -1.10 -1.83
C ALA A 253 0.68 0.03 -1.55
N VAL A 254 1.00 1.27 -1.96
CA VAL A 254 0.03 2.37 -1.94
C VAL A 254 -1.00 2.13 -3.02
N THR A 255 -2.19 1.67 -2.63
CA THR A 255 -3.35 1.65 -3.52
C THR A 255 -3.67 3.10 -3.89
N THR A 256 -3.34 3.48 -5.13
CA THR A 256 -3.45 4.83 -5.67
C THR A 256 -4.80 5.46 -5.35
N ARG A 257 -4.81 6.47 -4.47
CA ARG A 257 -5.99 7.32 -4.31
C ARG A 257 -5.66 8.74 -3.87
N GLN A 258 -4.96 9.43 -4.76
CA GLN A 258 -5.26 10.84 -4.98
C GLN A 258 -5.80 11.00 -6.39
N PRO A 259 -6.97 11.63 -6.59
CA PRO A 259 -7.42 12.00 -7.92
C PRO A 259 -6.52 13.15 -8.40
N ARG A 260 -5.53 12.82 -9.24
CA ARG A 260 -4.99 13.80 -10.18
C ARG A 260 -6.17 14.27 -11.03
N PRO A 261 -6.44 15.59 -11.15
CA PRO A 261 -7.35 16.05 -12.19
C PRO A 261 -6.75 15.58 -13.52
N ALA A 262 -7.46 14.72 -14.23
CA ALA A 262 -7.13 14.46 -15.62
C ALA A 262 -7.26 15.80 -16.36
N PRO A 263 -6.36 16.13 -17.31
CA PRO A 263 -6.48 17.34 -18.13
C PRO A 263 -7.87 17.47 -18.80
N ASP A 264 -8.55 16.34 -19.01
CA ASP A 264 -9.87 16.23 -19.64
C ASP A 264 -11.01 15.83 -18.68
N GLU A 265 -10.87 16.07 -17.36
CA GLU A 265 -11.94 15.73 -16.41
C GLU A 265 -13.22 16.54 -16.73
N PRO A 266 -14.37 15.88 -16.99
CA PRO A 266 -15.63 16.54 -17.30
C PRO A 266 -15.99 17.57 -16.22
N ALA A 267 -16.54 18.73 -16.63
CA ALA A 267 -16.91 19.81 -15.72
C ALA A 267 -17.81 19.33 -14.54
N THR A 268 -18.65 18.33 -14.79
CA THR A 268 -19.51 17.69 -13.78
C THR A 268 -18.71 16.94 -12.72
N ALA A 269 -17.71 16.14 -13.10
CA ALA A 269 -16.90 15.37 -12.15
C ALA A 269 -16.07 16.30 -11.25
N ARG A 270 -15.53 17.38 -11.83
CA ARG A 270 -14.83 18.44 -11.09
C ARG A 270 -15.74 19.15 -10.08
N ARG A 271 -16.98 19.47 -10.49
CA ARG A 271 -17.99 20.10 -9.62
C ARG A 271 -18.41 19.17 -8.48
N GLN A 272 -18.68 17.90 -8.77
CA GLN A 272 -19.04 16.88 -7.79
C GLN A 272 -17.92 16.66 -6.75
N ARG A 273 -16.65 16.69 -7.18
CA ARG A 273 -15.50 16.63 -6.26
C ARG A 273 -15.43 17.86 -5.35
N ALA A 274 -15.62 19.06 -5.90
CA ALA A 274 -15.67 20.29 -5.11
C ALA A 274 -16.84 20.29 -4.12
N LEU A 275 -18.00 19.76 -4.54
CA LEU A 275 -19.17 19.58 -3.68
C LEU A 275 -18.87 18.68 -2.48
N LEU A 276 -18.26 17.51 -2.69
CA LEU A 276 -17.87 16.60 -1.60
C LEU A 276 -16.98 17.34 -0.57
N LEU A 277 -16.00 18.12 -1.01
CA LEU A 277 -15.12 18.89 -0.11
C LEU A 277 -15.86 19.98 0.68
N LEU A 278 -16.90 20.58 0.10
CA LEU A 278 -17.73 21.57 0.81
C LEU A 278 -18.62 20.90 1.85
N LEU A 279 -19.18 19.74 1.52
CA LEU A 279 -19.97 18.94 2.46
C LEU A 279 -19.13 18.45 3.65
N ASP A 280 -17.88 18.02 3.41
CA ASP A 280 -16.93 17.66 4.49
C ASP A 280 -16.61 18.83 5.42
N ARG A 281 -16.64 20.06 4.90
CA ARG A 281 -16.49 21.30 5.68
C ARG A 281 -17.77 21.75 6.38
N GLY A 282 -18.83 20.93 6.34
CA GLY A 282 -20.12 21.23 6.99
C GLY A 282 -20.97 22.26 6.26
N PHE A 283 -20.74 22.49 4.96
CA PHE A 283 -21.61 23.36 4.17
C PHE A 283 -22.93 22.63 3.87
N ASP A 284 -24.04 23.35 3.96
CA ASP A 284 -25.33 22.90 3.46
C ASP A 284 -25.44 23.14 1.94
N ASP A 285 -26.49 22.58 1.33
CA ASP A 285 -26.68 22.64 -0.13
C ASP A 285 -26.78 24.08 -0.65
N VAL A 286 -27.38 24.98 0.13
CA VAL A 286 -27.56 26.40 -0.23
C VAL A 286 -26.22 27.12 -0.25
N ARG A 287 -25.39 26.93 0.79
CA ARG A 287 -24.06 27.52 0.87
C ARG A 287 -23.11 26.91 -0.16
N ALA A 288 -23.20 25.60 -0.38
CA ALA A 288 -22.43 24.91 -1.41
C ALA A 288 -22.82 25.38 -2.83
N ALA A 289 -24.11 25.58 -3.10
CA ALA A 289 -24.59 26.10 -4.38
C ALA A 289 -24.03 27.49 -4.67
N ARG A 290 -24.02 28.38 -3.65
CA ARG A 290 -23.44 29.72 -3.75
C ARG A 290 -21.94 29.68 -4.05
N GLU A 291 -21.20 28.82 -3.36
CA GLU A 291 -19.76 28.67 -3.53
C GLU A 291 -19.39 28.11 -4.91
N LEU A 292 -20.17 27.15 -5.40
CA LEU A 292 -19.98 26.51 -6.70
C LEU A 292 -20.57 27.30 -7.87
N ARG A 293 -21.25 28.44 -7.59
CA ARG A 293 -21.94 29.28 -8.58
C ARG A 293 -22.95 28.51 -9.43
N VAL A 294 -23.72 27.61 -8.80
CA VAL A 294 -24.79 26.82 -9.42
C VAL A 294 -26.09 26.94 -8.63
N SER A 295 -27.20 26.43 -9.18
CA SER A 295 -28.49 26.39 -8.46
C SER A 295 -28.54 25.28 -7.41
N ASP A 296 -29.36 25.47 -6.36
CA ASP A 296 -29.64 24.44 -5.34
C ASP A 296 -30.14 23.12 -5.96
N ARG A 297 -30.96 23.20 -7.01
CA ARG A 297 -31.39 22.03 -7.80
C ARG A 297 -30.22 21.24 -8.37
N THR A 298 -29.15 21.91 -8.81
CA THR A 298 -27.95 21.26 -9.36
C THR A 298 -27.17 20.54 -8.28
N VAL A 299 -27.02 21.16 -7.10
CA VAL A 299 -26.37 20.51 -5.95
C VAL A 299 -27.14 19.26 -5.52
N LYS A 300 -28.45 19.35 -5.35
CA LYS A 300 -29.30 18.19 -4.99
C LYS A 300 -29.21 17.05 -6.00
N ARG A 301 -29.19 17.38 -7.29
CA ARG A 301 -28.98 16.39 -8.36
C ARG A 301 -27.61 15.73 -8.25
N ASP A 302 -26.55 16.51 -8.07
CA ASP A 302 -25.19 15.99 -7.95
C ASP A 302 -25.03 15.12 -6.69
N VAL A 303 -25.64 15.48 -5.55
CA VAL A 303 -25.67 14.64 -4.34
C VAL A 303 -26.38 13.31 -4.61
N ALA A 304 -27.53 13.34 -5.29
CA ALA A 304 -28.27 12.12 -5.62
C ALA A 304 -27.48 11.20 -6.57
N GLU A 305 -26.82 11.78 -7.58
CA GLU A 305 -25.97 11.04 -8.51
C GLU A 305 -24.75 10.44 -7.80
N LEU A 306 -24.13 11.19 -6.88
CA LEU A 306 -23.05 10.71 -6.05
C LEU A 306 -23.50 9.58 -5.11
N CYS A 307 -24.63 9.73 -4.44
CA CYS A 307 -25.23 8.67 -3.62
C CYS A 307 -25.43 7.38 -4.43
N ASN A 308 -26.01 7.48 -5.62
CA ASN A 308 -26.19 6.33 -6.51
C ASN A 308 -24.83 5.70 -6.91
N ARG A 309 -23.86 6.53 -7.30
CA ARG A 309 -22.51 6.06 -7.69
C ARG A 309 -21.77 5.36 -6.54
N PHE A 310 -21.94 5.83 -5.32
CA PHE A 310 -21.32 5.25 -4.13
C PHE A 310 -22.15 4.13 -3.48
N GLY A 311 -23.33 3.80 -4.01
CA GLY A 311 -24.22 2.76 -3.47
C GLY A 311 -24.77 3.10 -2.09
N VAL A 312 -25.00 4.37 -1.80
CA VAL A 312 -25.46 4.87 -0.49
C VAL A 312 -26.75 5.67 -0.62
N VAL A 313 -27.48 5.82 0.49
CA VAL A 313 -28.81 6.45 0.49
C VAL A 313 -28.77 7.83 1.13
N THR A 314 -27.92 8.04 2.14
CA THR A 314 -27.90 9.30 2.89
C THR A 314 -26.64 10.12 2.62
N ARG A 315 -26.74 11.44 2.73
CA ARG A 315 -25.61 12.37 2.60
C ARG A 315 -24.47 12.07 3.60
N PHE A 316 -24.83 11.58 4.78
CA PHE A 316 -23.87 11.20 5.81
C PHE A 316 -23.11 9.93 5.41
N GLN A 317 -23.84 8.92 4.90
CA GLN A 317 -23.21 7.73 4.32
C GLN A 317 -22.35 8.09 3.10
N LEU A 318 -22.78 9.07 2.29
CA LEU A 318 -21.99 9.59 1.18
C LEU A 318 -20.68 10.22 1.66
N GLY A 319 -20.68 11.02 2.73
CA GLY A 319 -19.45 11.55 3.33
C GLY A 319 -18.52 10.43 3.81
N ALA A 320 -19.05 9.46 4.56
CA ALA A 320 -18.27 8.32 5.04
C ALA A 320 -17.73 7.44 3.91
N ALA A 321 -18.54 7.19 2.88
CA ALA A 321 -18.16 6.43 1.69
C ALA A 321 -17.13 7.21 0.86
N ALA A 322 -17.30 8.52 0.68
CA ALA A 322 -16.35 9.38 -0.02
C ALA A 322 -15.01 9.49 0.72
N ALA A 323 -14.99 9.52 2.06
CA ALA A 323 -13.78 9.46 2.88
C ALA A 323 -13.10 8.09 2.77
N ARG A 324 -13.85 6.98 2.93
CA ARG A 324 -13.36 5.62 2.66
C ARG A 324 -12.97 5.40 1.21
N ALA A 325 -13.47 6.22 0.30
CA ALA A 325 -13.16 6.31 -1.12
C ALA A 325 -12.13 7.40 -1.46
N GLY A 326 -11.56 8.10 -0.46
CA GLY A 326 -10.39 8.99 -0.60
C GLY A 326 -10.67 10.23 -1.45
N TYR A 327 -11.95 10.53 -1.66
CA TYR A 327 -12.41 11.77 -2.25
C TYR A 327 -12.41 12.91 -1.23
N LEU A 328 -12.36 12.59 0.07
CA LEU A 328 -12.30 13.53 1.17
C LEU A 328 -11.01 13.34 1.98
N PRO A 329 -10.39 14.43 2.47
CA PRO A 329 -9.35 14.32 3.49
C PRO A 329 -9.97 13.63 4.72
N THR A 330 -9.27 12.69 5.34
CA THR A 330 -9.76 12.05 6.57
C THR A 330 -9.81 13.10 7.69
N SER A 331 -10.97 13.73 7.86
CA SER A 331 -11.26 14.64 8.96
C SER A 331 -11.44 13.79 10.23
N GLN A 332 -10.44 13.84 11.13
CA GLN A 332 -10.62 13.34 12.48
C GLN A 332 -11.57 14.29 13.21
N ILE A 333 -12.87 13.98 13.22
CA ILE A 333 -13.79 14.57 14.19
C ILE A 333 -13.50 13.87 15.52
N SER A 334 -12.71 14.51 16.37
CA SER A 334 -12.68 14.20 17.80
C SER A 334 -14.02 14.62 18.39
N VAL A 335 -14.97 13.68 18.48
CA VAL A 335 -16.15 13.88 19.33
C VAL A 335 -15.63 13.73 20.76
N ASP A 336 -15.43 14.86 21.43
CA ASP A 336 -15.17 14.88 22.85
C ASP A 336 -16.47 14.48 23.59
N LEU A 337 -16.63 13.19 23.84
CA LEU A 337 -17.73 12.65 24.66
C LEU A 337 -17.52 12.93 26.16
N SER A 338 -16.49 13.70 26.56
CA SER A 338 -16.20 13.94 27.98
C SER A 338 -17.04 15.06 28.62
N ASP A 339 -17.81 15.84 27.85
CA ASP A 339 -18.56 16.99 28.41
C ASP A 339 -19.96 16.64 28.95
N GLN A 340 -20.56 15.50 28.58
CA GLN A 340 -21.84 15.07 29.17
C GLN A 340 -21.69 14.29 30.49
N SER A 341 -20.50 13.78 30.80
CA SER A 341 -20.24 13.12 32.09
C SER A 341 -19.95 14.11 33.22
N ARG A 342 -19.56 15.36 32.91
CA ARG A 342 -19.33 16.40 33.91
C ARG A 342 -20.63 17.08 34.37
N ASP A 343 -21.64 17.23 33.52
CA ASP A 343 -22.90 17.87 33.91
C ASP A 343 -23.82 16.94 34.74
N LEU A 344 -23.71 15.61 34.58
CA LEU A 344 -24.34 14.65 35.49
C LEU A 344 -23.62 14.53 36.85
N ALA A 345 -22.30 14.71 36.90
CA ALA A 345 -21.53 14.67 38.14
C ALA A 345 -21.63 15.98 38.95
N ALA A 346 -21.85 17.12 38.30
CA ALA A 346 -22.03 18.42 38.93
C ALA A 346 -23.43 18.61 39.57
N ARG A 347 -24.46 17.93 39.06
CA ARG A 347 -25.81 17.94 39.65
C ARG A 347 -26.00 16.98 40.83
N GLY A 348 -25.04 16.07 41.08
CA GLY A 348 -25.14 15.03 42.12
C GLY A 348 -24.46 15.34 43.46
N ARG A 349 -23.83 16.51 43.63
CA ARG A 349 -23.05 16.85 44.86
C ARG A 349 -23.43 18.19 45.49
N SER A 350 -24.71 18.55 45.45
CA SER A 350 -25.25 19.58 46.34
C SER A 350 -26.57 19.09 46.88
N LEU A 351 -26.53 18.53 48.09
CA LEU A 351 -27.56 18.53 49.13
C LEU A 351 -27.22 17.43 50.15
N THR A 352 -26.24 17.70 51.00
CA THR A 352 -26.24 17.15 52.36
C THR A 352 -26.38 18.32 53.31
N ARG A 353 -27.57 18.49 53.89
CA ARG A 353 -27.72 18.70 55.34
C ARG A 353 -29.16 18.34 55.77
N PRO A 354 -29.33 17.92 57.04
CA PRO A 354 -30.24 16.84 57.42
C PRO A 354 -31.46 17.36 58.19
N ILE A 355 -32.55 16.57 58.26
CA ILE A 355 -33.52 16.60 59.37
C ILE A 355 -34.10 15.19 59.59
N LEU A 356 -33.88 14.72 60.83
CA LEU A 356 -34.58 13.75 61.70
C LEU A 356 -35.56 12.67 61.16
N ALA A 357 -35.30 11.44 61.67
CA ALA A 357 -36.22 10.47 62.34
C ALA A 357 -37.40 9.87 61.51
N GLN A 358 -37.75 8.57 61.54
CA GLN A 358 -37.78 7.56 62.61
C GLN A 358 -37.78 6.11 62.04
N ALA A 359 -37.39 5.16 62.92
CA ALA A 359 -37.89 3.78 63.08
C ALA A 359 -37.61 2.67 62.02
N SER A 360 -36.63 1.81 62.33
CA SER A 360 -36.66 0.35 62.61
C SER A 360 -37.78 -0.57 62.05
N PRO A 361 -37.62 -1.94 62.03
CA PRO A 361 -36.44 -2.76 62.42
C PRO A 361 -36.12 -4.02 61.55
N ALA A 362 -35.00 -4.67 61.94
CA ALA A 362 -34.67 -6.12 61.84
C ALA A 362 -34.36 -6.71 60.44
N HIS A 363 -33.40 -7.63 60.23
CA HIS A 363 -32.74 -8.61 61.09
C HIS A 363 -31.39 -9.04 60.43
N ARG A 364 -30.32 -9.16 61.22
CA ARG A 364 -29.04 -9.88 60.94
C ARG A 364 -29.21 -11.37 61.35
N PRO A 365 -28.20 -12.30 61.37
CA PRO A 365 -26.74 -12.26 61.08
C PRO A 365 -26.31 -13.49 60.19
N GLY A 366 -25.06 -13.95 60.01
CA GLY A 366 -23.73 -13.71 60.60
C GLY A 366 -22.62 -14.14 59.61
N VAL A 367 -21.39 -13.60 59.66
CA VAL A 367 -20.22 -13.90 60.52
C VAL A 367 -19.72 -15.35 60.43
N HIS A 368 -18.57 -15.55 59.78
CA HIS A 368 -17.42 -16.27 60.37
C HIS A 368 -16.13 -16.09 59.54
N THR A 369 -15.06 -15.65 60.21
CA THR A 369 -13.65 -15.96 59.90
C THR A 369 -13.19 -16.96 60.98
N PRO A 370 -12.20 -17.84 60.76
CA PRO A 370 -10.77 -17.59 61.11
C PRO A 370 -9.78 -18.28 60.11
N ASP A 371 -8.54 -17.83 59.87
CA ASP A 371 -7.30 -17.70 60.66
C ASP A 371 -6.28 -18.85 60.44
N GLY A 372 -4.98 -18.53 60.49
CA GLY A 372 -3.84 -19.47 60.59
C GLY A 372 -2.79 -19.37 59.46
N THR A 373 -1.79 -18.49 59.56
CA THR A 373 -0.41 -18.69 60.11
C THR A 373 0.58 -19.32 59.10
N GLU A 374 1.54 -18.55 58.56
CA GLU A 374 2.96 -18.43 58.99
C GLU A 374 3.79 -19.72 58.67
N ARG A 375 5.02 -19.73 58.12
CA ARG A 375 6.11 -18.75 57.98
C ARG A 375 7.26 -19.41 57.18
N MET A 376 8.07 -18.59 56.50
CA MET A 376 9.56 -18.59 56.46
C MET A 376 10.30 -19.89 56.03
N GLY A 377 11.13 -19.92 54.99
CA GLY A 377 12.38 -19.17 54.82
C GLY A 377 13.42 -20.01 54.03
N PRO A 378 14.63 -19.49 53.73
CA PRO A 378 15.29 -19.64 52.42
C PRO A 378 16.66 -20.36 52.43
N ALA A 379 17.22 -20.66 51.25
CA ALA A 379 18.66 -20.72 50.87
C ALA A 379 18.76 -21.28 49.43
N ASP A 380 19.24 -20.54 48.42
CA ASP A 380 20.63 -20.18 48.10
C ASP A 380 21.52 -21.38 47.70
N ARG A 381 21.92 -21.45 46.41
CA ARG A 381 23.30 -21.70 45.97
C ARG A 381 23.48 -21.67 44.44
N ALA A 382 24.57 -21.03 44.07
CA ALA A 382 25.16 -20.87 42.75
C ALA A 382 25.76 -22.17 42.16
N HIS A 383 25.91 -22.21 40.83
CA HIS A 383 27.23 -22.27 40.18
C HIS A 383 27.15 -22.02 38.65
N PRO A 384 28.20 -21.43 38.05
CA PRO A 384 28.36 -21.30 36.61
C PRO A 384 29.21 -22.44 36.02
N ASN A 385 29.03 -22.72 34.73
CA ASN A 385 30.10 -23.03 33.77
C ASN A 385 29.58 -22.85 32.34
#